data_AF-A0A934SIG4-F1
#
_entry.id   AF-A0A934SIG4-F1
#
_cell.length_a   1.000
_cell.length_b   1.000
_cell.length_c   1.000
_cell.angle_alpha   90.00
_cell.angle_beta   90.00
_cell.angle_gamma   90.00
#
_symmetry.space_group_name_H-M   'P 1'
#
loop_
_entity.id
_entity.type
_entity.pdbx_description
1 polymer ?
#
loop_
_entity_poly.entity_id
_entity_poly.type
_entity_poly.pdbx_seq_one_letter_code
_entity_poly.pdbx_strand_id
1 'polypeptide(L)' 'MDVDIEKHDAVKRALRAKGVKFVDIASDIGCPPSLVTMVSQGRRSSKRVEMAIASTLNRPPQEIWPDRYDIKKQGDMK' A
#
# COMPACT_ATOMS: atom_id res chain seq x y z
N MET A 1 -2.96 19.06 5.82
CA MET A 1 -2.20 17.82 6.12
C MET A 1 -3.20 16.70 5.99
N ASP A 2 -3.50 16.36 4.75
CA ASP A 2 -4.71 15.63 4.39
C ASP A 2 -4.37 14.15 4.51
N VAL A 3 -4.88 13.55 5.58
CA VAL A 3 -4.82 12.11 5.75
C VAL A 3 -5.87 11.54 4.81
N ASP A 4 -5.46 10.75 3.83
CA ASP A 4 -6.40 9.99 3.01
C ASP A 4 -7.00 8.84 3.85
N ILE A 5 -7.96 9.19 4.72
CA ILE A 5 -8.65 8.24 5.61
C ILE A 5 -9.37 7.19 4.77
N GLU A 6 -9.94 7.57 3.63
CA GLU A 6 -10.64 6.66 2.71
C GLU A 6 -9.70 5.59 2.14
N LYS A 7 -8.48 5.99 1.71
CA LYS A 7 -7.47 5.04 1.23
C LYS A 7 -6.98 4.15 2.36
N HIS A 8 -6.71 4.72 3.53
CA HIS A 8 -6.30 3.95 4.70
C HIS A 8 -7.33 2.88 5.05
N ASP A 9 -8.61 3.23 5.04
CA ASP A 9 -9.70 2.31 5.34
C ASP A 9 -9.88 1.22 4.28
N ALA A 10 -9.75 1.55 2.99
CA ALA A 10 -9.79 0.58 1.90
C ALA A 10 -8.66 -0.47 2.02
N VAL A 11 -7.40 -0.03 2.23
CA VAL A 11 -6.26 -0.93 2.43
C VAL A 11 -6.47 -1.79 3.68
N LYS A 12 -6.93 -1.18 4.77
CA LYS A 12 -7.19 -1.88 6.03
C LYS A 12 -8.28 -2.95 5.88
N ARG A 13 -9.35 -2.66 5.14
CA ARG A 13 -10.41 -3.64 4.82
C ARG A 13 -9.88 -4.79 3.97
N ALA A 14 -9.12 -4.49 2.93
CA ALA A 14 -8.54 -5.52 2.07
C ALA A 14 -7.58 -6.44 2.84
N LEU A 15 -6.75 -5.87 3.72
CA LEU A 15 -5.83 -6.65 4.56
C LEU A 15 -6.59 -7.51 5.58
N ARG A 16 -7.62 -6.94 6.23
CA ARG A 16 -8.51 -7.69 7.13
C ARG A 16 -9.19 -8.86 6.43
N ALA A 17 -9.62 -8.71 5.19
CA ALA A 17 -10.23 -9.78 4.41
C ALA A 17 -9.28 -10.98 4.20
N LYS A 18 -7.96 -10.74 4.16
CA LYS A 18 -6.92 -11.78 4.11
C LYS A 18 -6.42 -12.25 5.48
N GLY A 19 -6.92 -11.66 6.57
CA GLY A 19 -6.43 -11.95 7.92
C GLY A 19 -5.03 -11.39 8.22
N VAL A 20 -4.52 -10.47 7.40
CA VAL A 20 -3.18 -9.89 7.56
C VAL A 20 -3.30 -8.49 8.19
N LYS A 21 -2.35 -8.11 9.05
CA LYS A 21 -2.27 -6.76 9.62
C LYS A 21 -1.06 -6.01 9.07
N PHE A 22 -1.10 -4.68 9.16
CA PHE A 22 0.04 -3.83 8.75
C PHE A 22 1.35 -4.19 9.47
N VAL A 23 1.26 -4.63 10.72
CA VAL A 23 2.43 -5.04 11.51
C VAL A 23 3.07 -6.33 10.98
N ASP A 24 2.28 -7.27 10.45
CA ASP A 24 2.80 -8.51 9.87
C ASP A 24 3.62 -8.19 8.62
N ILE A 25 3.10 -7.31 7.76
CA ILE A 25 3.80 -6.86 6.55
C ILE A 25 5.06 -6.06 6.91
N ALA A 26 4.98 -5.20 7.94
CA ALA A 26 6.11 -4.43 8.42
C ALA A 26 7.24 -5.35 8.90
N SER A 27 6.89 -6.39 9.68
CA SER A 27 7.84 -7.40 10.16
C SER A 27 8.43 -8.22 9.01
N ASP A 28 7.62 -8.63 8.03
CA ASP A 28 8.06 -9.42 6.87
C ASP A 28 9.14 -8.70 6.06
N ILE A 29 8.96 -7.40 5.80
CA ILE A 29 9.91 -6.61 5.01
C ILE A 29 11.02 -5.94 5.85
N GLY A 30 10.97 -6.07 7.17
CA GLY A 30 11.89 -5.45 8.12
C GLY A 30 11.77 -3.91 8.19
N CYS A 31 10.56 -3.36 8.08
CA CYS A 31 10.31 -1.92 8.18
C CYS A 31 9.53 -1.57 9.46
N PRO A 32 9.63 -0.32 9.95
CA PRO A 32 8.83 0.11 11.09
C PRO A 32 7.34 0.22 10.71
N PRO A 33 6.41 -0.21 11.60
CA PRO A 33 4.98 -0.19 11.32
C PRO A 33 4.44 1.23 11.07
N SER A 34 5.06 2.25 11.69
CA SER A 34 4.75 3.66 11.42
C SER A 34 4.97 4.03 9.95
N LEU A 35 5.96 3.44 9.27
CA LEU A 35 6.18 3.66 7.84
C LEU A 35 5.04 3.10 7.02
N VAL A 36 4.55 1.90 7.37
CA VAL A 36 3.43 1.25 6.69
C VAL A 36 2.16 2.07 6.84
N THR A 37 1.88 2.59 8.03
CA THR A 37 0.77 3.52 8.27
C THR A 37 0.92 4.80 7.45
N MET A 38 2.09 5.43 7.43
CA MET A 38 2.34 6.63 6.62
C MET A 38 2.18 6.39 5.12
N VAL A 39 2.58 5.21 4.62
CA VAL A 39 2.39 4.84 3.21
C VAL A 39 0.91 4.60 2.90
N SER A 40 0.20 3.89 3.77
CA SER A 40 -1.24 3.65 3.65
C SER A 40 -2.06 4.95 3.69
N GLN A 41 -1.62 5.93 4.47
CA GLN A 41 -2.23 7.26 4.56
C GLN A 41 -1.85 8.22 3.41
N GLY A 42 -1.03 7.78 2.45
CA GLY A 42 -0.58 8.64 1.35
C GLY A 42 0.52 9.64 1.70
N ARG A 43 1.03 9.65 2.95
CA ARG A 43 2.10 10.56 3.40
C ARG A 43 3.49 10.20 2.87
N ARG A 44 3.77 8.92 2.65
CA ARG A 44 5.08 8.42 2.18
C ARG A 44 4.90 7.52 0.96
N SER A 45 5.71 7.70 -0.07
CA SER A 45 5.83 6.76 -1.19
C SER A 45 7.03 5.88 -0.94
N SER A 46 6.76 4.59 -0.72
CA SER A 46 7.80 3.61 -0.45
C SER A 46 7.45 2.37 -1.25
N LYS A 47 8.06 2.27 -2.44
CA LYS A 47 7.82 1.17 -3.37
C LYS A 47 7.93 -0.19 -2.71
N ARG A 48 8.85 -0.35 -1.77
CA ARG A 48 9.07 -1.61 -1.03
C ARG A 48 7.85 -1.99 -0.18
N VAL A 49 7.27 -1.03 0.55
CA VAL A 49 6.05 -1.23 1.34
C VAL A 49 4.83 -1.40 0.43
N GLU A 50 4.72 -0.57 -0.61
CA GLU A 50 3.62 -0.62 -1.58
C GLU A 50 3.58 -1.97 -2.30
N MET A 51 4.72 -2.47 -2.76
CA MET A 51 4.84 -3.80 -3.37
C MET A 51 4.55 -4.93 -2.37
N ALA A 52 4.97 -4.80 -1.12
CA ALA A 52 4.70 -5.82 -0.11
C ALA A 52 3.20 -5.94 0.16
N ILE A 53 2.51 -4.81 0.41
CA ILE A 53 1.06 -4.76 0.57
C ILE A 53 0.36 -5.27 -0.69
N ALA A 54 0.77 -4.84 -1.87
CA ALA A 54 0.24 -5.28 -3.15
C ALA A 54 0.39 -6.81 -3.33
N SER A 55 1.56 -7.35 -3.04
CA SER A 55 1.85 -8.79 -3.10
C SER A 55 0.98 -9.57 -2.12
N THR A 56 0.90 -9.11 -0.86
CA THR A 56 0.01 -9.68 0.16
C THR A 56 -1.44 -9.66 -0.30
N LEU A 57 -1.91 -8.54 -0.88
CA LEU A 57 -3.28 -8.38 -1.38
C LEU A 57 -3.50 -9.07 -2.73
N ASN A 58 -2.45 -9.55 -3.38
CA ASN A 58 -2.47 -10.06 -4.76
C ASN A 58 -3.19 -9.06 -5.71
N ARG A 59 -2.94 -7.78 -5.48
CA ARG A 59 -3.49 -6.66 -6.25
C ARG A 59 -2.37 -5.72 -6.63
N PRO A 60 -2.42 -5.10 -7.81
CA PRO A 60 -1.35 -4.20 -8.22
C PRO A 60 -1.39 -2.92 -7.35
N PRO A 61 -0.23 -2.32 -7.01
CA PRO A 61 -0.17 -1.12 -6.17
C PRO A 61 -0.91 0.07 -6.80
N GLN A 62 -1.04 0.08 -8.12
CA GLN A 62 -1.81 1.05 -8.89
C GLN A 62 -3.33 0.98 -8.65
N GLU A 63 -3.88 -0.18 -8.29
CA GLU A 63 -5.28 -0.29 -7.88
C GLU A 63 -5.49 0.20 -6.44
N ILE A 64 -4.44 0.11 -5.61
CA ILE A 64 -4.47 0.47 -4.20
C ILE A 64 -4.21 1.98 -4.01
N TRP A 65 -3.28 2.53 -4.80
CA TRP A 65 -2.90 3.94 -4.83
C TRP A 65 -3.06 4.51 -6.24
N PRO A 66 -4.30 4.59 -6.77
CA PRO A 66 -4.54 5.11 -8.12
C PRO A 66 -3.99 6.52 -8.26
N ASP A 67 -4.22 7.38 -7.27
CA ASP A 67 -3.74 8.75 -7.19
C ASP A 67 -2.23 8.96 -7.47
N ARG A 68 -1.39 7.96 -7.13
CA ARG A 68 0.06 8.02 -7.37
C ARG A 68 0.50 7.35 -8.67
N TYR A 69 -0.27 6.37 -9.14
CA TYR A 69 0.06 5.58 -10.32
C TYR A 69 -0.66 6.06 -11.58
N ASP A 70 -1.67 6.94 -11.44
CA ASP A 70 -2.41 7.56 -12.55
C ASP A 70 -1.45 8.29 -13.53
N ILE A 71 -0.31 8.75 -13.02
CA ILE A 71 0.73 9.45 -13.78
C ILE A 71 1.70 8.53 -14.53
N LYS A 72 1.57 7.20 -14.45
CA LYS A 72 2.44 6.24 -15.16
C LYS A 72 1.66 5.11 -15.85
N LYS A 73 0.78 5.47 -16.79
CA LYS A 73 0.64 4.67 -18.02
C LYS A 73 1.79 4.99 -18.98
N GLN A 74 2.97 4.42 -18.75
CA GLN A 74 3.90 4.16 -19.85
C GLN A 74 4.94 3.11 -19.44
N GLY A 75 4.94 1.98 -20.17
CA GLY A 75 6.01 0.98 -20.15
C GLY A 75 5.81 -0.14 -19.13
N ASP A 76 5.03 -1.16 -19.50
CA ASP A 76 5.58 -2.51 -19.74
C ASP A 76 4.44 -3.42 -20.21
N MET A 77 4.24 -3.40 -21.54
CA MET A 77 3.74 -4.55 -22.25
C MET A 77 4.78 -4.83 -23.32
N LYS A 78 5.61 -5.85 -23.11
CA LYS A 78 6.33 -6.54 -24.16
C LYS A 78 6.30 -8.04 -23.89
#